data_AF-A0A523DIN1-F1
#
_entry.id   AF-A0A523DIN1-F1
#
_cell.length_a   1.000
_cell.length_b   1.000
_cell.length_c   1.000
_cell.angle_alpha   90.00
_cell.angle_beta   90.00
_cell.angle_gamma   90.00
#
_symmetry.space_group_name_H-M   'P 1'
#
loop_
_entity.id
_entity.type
_entity.pdbx_description
1 polymer ?
#
loop_
_entity_poly.entity_id
_entity_poly.type
_entity_poly.pdbx_seq_one_letter_code
_entity_poly.pdbx_strand_id
1 'polypeptide(L)'
;MTNHWKDIKNADVVLVMGANPAENHPCGFKWALEARDENGAKLLTIDPRFTRTSAVADKHLQIRPGSDIAILGGLIRHILTNDLHHADYVRAHTNASFIISGDFGFEDGLFSGFEEAGSRYDKTSWSYQRAADGYVRRDPTLEDPQCVFQLLRRHYDRYTPAMVAQIAGCSEEKFLEMADIICSTGRADRVGTIMYAVGWTMHTVGSQIIRTGAILQLLLGNIGRPGGGINALRGHANVQGATDHAIVAGILPGYLKVPTPEQTTLAEHLEASTPQPLVPDTVNYWGNYPKFMVSLLKAWFGDSATTANEFGYHYLGKPDGDATWLSIWDEAYHGRLEGFITLGFNPLLAGPDIPRLLKSMSRLKWMTVIDPFMLDSDEFWKAPGMNPSEIDTEVLYLPTTHWIERDGSFTNSGRWAQWKEKAIDPPDGVRSDTWVLSELFWRVKELYQQDGGAYDEPIQNLTWNYLNPREPLLTELAKEINGYDRQTGQLLSSFGQLQADGGTSSGNWLYTGSYTEAGNMMARRGTADPTGLGMHHEWAFSWPANRRVLYNRASADAEGRPWDPTRAGIAWTGREWIGDVPDYGRT
;
A
#
# COMPACT_ATOMS: atom_id res chain seq x y z
N MET A 1 5.21 -3.63 -2.45
CA MET A 1 5.96 -4.08 -3.63
C MET A 1 4.97 -4.71 -4.57
N THR A 2 5.12 -4.47 -5.87
CA THR A 2 4.41 -5.27 -6.88
C THR A 2 4.95 -6.69 -6.91
N ASN A 3 6.26 -6.87 -6.64
CA ASN A 3 6.94 -8.15 -6.58
C ASN A 3 7.29 -8.48 -5.11
N HIS A 4 8.40 -9.19 -4.85
CA HIS A 4 8.87 -9.53 -3.52
C HIS A 4 10.41 -9.60 -3.45
N TRP A 5 10.97 -9.72 -2.24
CA TRP A 5 12.42 -9.62 -1.99
C TRP A 5 13.27 -10.53 -2.87
N LYS A 6 12.98 -11.84 -2.87
CA LYS A 6 13.78 -12.83 -3.60
C LYS A 6 13.70 -12.69 -5.12
N ASP A 7 12.62 -12.10 -5.64
CA ASP A 7 12.45 -11.88 -7.07
C ASP A 7 13.42 -10.82 -7.64
N ILE A 8 13.94 -9.92 -6.80
CA ILE A 8 14.93 -8.91 -7.21
C ILE A 8 16.15 -9.54 -7.88
N LYS A 9 16.53 -10.77 -7.49
CA LYS A 9 17.66 -11.50 -8.08
C LYS A 9 17.54 -11.69 -9.59
N ASN A 10 16.30 -11.69 -10.12
CA ASN A 10 16.01 -11.97 -11.53
C ASN A 10 16.12 -10.72 -12.44
N ALA A 11 16.43 -9.54 -11.87
CA ALA A 11 16.54 -8.28 -12.59
C ALA A 11 17.81 -8.20 -13.47
N ASP A 12 17.74 -7.50 -14.60
CA ASP A 12 18.93 -7.11 -15.38
C ASP A 12 19.45 -5.71 -15.00
N VAL A 13 18.56 -4.88 -14.44
CA VAL A 13 18.88 -3.55 -13.92
C VAL A 13 18.14 -3.35 -12.59
N VAL A 14 18.89 -3.00 -11.56
CA VAL A 14 18.35 -2.61 -10.25
C VAL A 14 18.60 -1.12 -10.06
N LEU A 15 17.54 -0.32 -10.14
CA LEU A 15 17.60 1.10 -9.82
C LEU A 15 17.19 1.33 -8.37
N VAL A 16 18.14 1.76 -7.54
CA VAL A 16 17.85 2.26 -6.20
C VAL A 16 17.78 3.79 -6.25
N MET A 17 16.59 4.34 -6.04
CA MET A 17 16.36 5.79 -6.04
C MET A 17 15.30 6.12 -4.98
N GLY A 18 15.60 7.07 -4.09
CA GLY A 18 14.75 7.35 -2.93
C GLY A 18 14.78 6.26 -1.85
N ALA A 19 15.84 5.45 -1.79
CA ALA A 19 16.05 4.42 -0.78
C ALA A 19 17.56 4.16 -0.52
N ASN A 20 17.84 3.55 0.62
CA ASN A 20 19.20 3.12 1.01
C ASN A 20 19.17 1.68 1.57
N PRO A 21 18.85 0.68 0.74
CA PRO A 21 18.50 -0.68 1.17
C PRO A 21 19.68 -1.45 1.80
N ALA A 22 20.93 -1.08 1.53
CA ALA A 22 22.08 -1.69 2.22
C ALA A 22 22.10 -1.36 3.73
N GLU A 23 21.44 -0.28 4.14
CA GLU A 23 21.33 0.14 5.54
C GLU A 23 19.94 -0.15 6.10
N ASN A 24 18.89 0.14 5.34
CA ASN A 24 17.52 0.11 5.83
C ASN A 24 16.82 -1.23 5.58
N HIS A 25 17.33 -2.05 4.65
CA HIS A 25 16.77 -3.36 4.28
C HIS A 25 17.87 -4.40 3.98
N PRO A 26 18.93 -4.53 4.81
CA PRO A 26 20.16 -5.22 4.43
C PRO A 26 19.94 -6.68 4.02
N CYS A 27 19.08 -7.41 4.75
CA CYS A 27 18.77 -8.80 4.42
C CYS A 27 18.02 -8.95 3.08
N GLY A 28 17.15 -7.99 2.75
CA GLY A 28 16.46 -7.95 1.46
C GLY A 28 17.38 -7.52 0.32
N PHE A 29 18.32 -6.61 0.60
CA PHE A 29 19.29 -6.10 -0.36
C PHE A 29 20.27 -7.15 -0.87
N LYS A 30 20.44 -8.26 -0.14
CA LYS A 30 21.17 -9.45 -0.62
C LYS A 30 20.76 -9.82 -2.06
N TRP A 31 19.47 -9.80 -2.38
CA TRP A 31 18.99 -10.21 -3.71
C TRP A 31 19.32 -9.22 -4.83
N ALA A 32 19.54 -7.94 -4.51
CA ALA A 32 20.07 -6.99 -5.48
C ALA A 32 21.57 -7.23 -5.76
N LEU A 33 22.33 -7.64 -4.74
CA LEU A 33 23.72 -8.06 -4.91
C LEU A 33 23.81 -9.37 -5.70
N GLU A 34 22.92 -10.33 -5.44
CA GLU A 34 22.84 -11.59 -6.21
C GLU A 34 22.52 -11.32 -7.68
N ALA A 35 21.58 -10.41 -7.98
CA ALA A 35 21.31 -9.97 -9.35
C ALA A 35 22.59 -9.45 -10.03
N ARG A 36 23.36 -8.59 -9.34
CA ARG A 36 24.58 -7.98 -9.87
C ARG A 36 25.72 -9.00 -10.03
N ASP A 37 26.02 -9.74 -8.97
CA ASP A 37 27.22 -10.56 -8.84
C ASP A 37 27.10 -11.91 -9.55
N GLU A 38 25.91 -12.51 -9.54
CA GLU A 38 25.69 -13.84 -10.08
C GLU A 38 24.96 -13.80 -11.43
N ASN A 39 24.08 -12.82 -11.65
CA ASN A 39 23.27 -12.71 -12.87
C ASN A 39 23.67 -11.56 -13.80
N GLY A 40 24.73 -10.80 -13.46
CA GLY A 40 25.29 -9.75 -14.31
C GLY A 40 24.44 -8.48 -14.42
N ALA A 41 23.48 -8.29 -13.51
CA ALA A 41 22.66 -7.08 -13.47
C ALA A 41 23.49 -5.82 -13.22
N LYS A 42 22.98 -4.67 -13.65
CA LYS A 42 23.53 -3.37 -13.28
C LYS A 42 22.82 -2.79 -12.07
N LEU A 43 23.55 -2.58 -10.98
CA LEU A 43 23.06 -1.93 -9.78
C LEU A 43 23.39 -0.44 -9.82
N LEU A 44 22.35 0.40 -9.88
CA LEU A 44 22.46 1.83 -10.02
C LEU A 44 21.89 2.53 -8.79
N THR A 45 22.54 3.60 -8.34
CA THR A 45 22.02 4.46 -7.26
C THR A 45 21.83 5.89 -7.73
N ILE A 46 20.71 6.50 -7.34
CA ILE A 46 20.44 7.93 -7.50
C ILE A 46 20.03 8.46 -6.12
N ASP A 47 20.93 9.19 -5.47
CA ASP A 47 20.76 9.67 -4.09
C ASP A 47 21.55 10.98 -3.90
N PRO A 48 21.07 11.95 -3.10
CA PRO A 48 21.86 13.14 -2.78
C PRO A 48 23.18 12.86 -2.05
N ARG A 49 23.36 11.66 -1.49
CA ARG A 49 24.54 11.25 -0.75
C ARG A 49 25.14 10.00 -1.38
N PHE A 50 26.46 9.85 -1.22
CA PHE A 50 27.12 8.57 -1.44
C PHE A 50 26.93 7.69 -0.19
N THR A 51 26.08 6.67 -0.27
CA THR A 51 25.70 5.82 0.87
C THR A 51 26.42 4.47 0.86
N ARG A 52 26.14 3.61 1.85
CA ARG A 52 26.62 2.21 1.80
C ARG A 52 26.02 1.42 0.64
N THR A 53 24.82 1.79 0.16
CA THR A 53 24.30 1.25 -1.10
C THR A 53 25.10 1.75 -2.30
N SER A 54 25.44 3.05 -2.35
CA SER A 54 26.27 3.61 -3.42
C SER A 54 27.66 2.98 -3.48
N ALA A 55 28.24 2.63 -2.33
CA ALA A 55 29.56 2.00 -2.24
C ALA A 55 29.64 0.63 -2.94
N VAL A 56 28.51 -0.02 -3.18
CA VAL A 56 28.41 -1.29 -3.90
C VAL A 56 27.60 -1.15 -5.19
N ALA A 57 27.27 0.06 -5.65
CA ALA A 57 26.63 0.24 -6.93
C ALA A 57 27.67 0.21 -8.07
N ASP A 58 27.30 -0.25 -9.26
CA ASP A 58 28.09 -0.06 -10.47
C ASP A 58 28.24 1.44 -10.78
N LYS A 59 27.18 2.21 -10.55
CA LYS A 59 27.15 3.66 -10.77
C LYS A 59 26.32 4.39 -9.71
N HIS A 60 26.74 5.62 -9.44
CA HIS A 60 26.05 6.54 -8.56
C HIS A 60 25.89 7.90 -9.24
N LEU A 61 24.66 8.41 -9.24
CA LEU A 61 24.35 9.77 -9.66
C LEU A 61 23.89 10.58 -8.44
N GLN A 62 24.68 11.58 -8.07
CA GLN A 62 24.30 12.52 -7.04
C GLN A 62 23.26 13.51 -7.58
N ILE A 63 22.21 13.77 -6.80
CA ILE A 63 21.13 14.71 -7.16
C ILE A 63 20.81 15.67 -6.02
N ARG A 64 20.15 16.78 -6.33
CA ARG A 64 19.57 17.68 -5.33
C ARG A 64 18.33 17.03 -4.69
N PRO A 65 18.16 17.07 -3.35
CA PRO A 65 16.93 16.61 -2.72
C PRO A 65 15.69 17.29 -3.30
N GLY A 66 14.67 16.51 -3.66
CA GLY A 66 13.42 17.01 -4.26
C GLY A 66 13.46 17.21 -5.78
N SER A 67 14.56 16.88 -6.46
CA SER A 67 14.64 16.94 -7.94
C SER A 67 14.28 15.62 -8.64
N ASP A 68 13.70 14.66 -7.94
CA ASP A 68 13.45 13.30 -8.44
C ASP A 68 12.57 13.28 -9.70
N ILE A 69 11.53 14.13 -9.77
CA ILE A 69 10.67 14.26 -10.96
C ILE A 69 11.47 14.71 -12.18
N ALA A 70 12.49 15.55 -12.02
CA ALA A 70 13.32 15.98 -13.14
C ALA A 70 14.11 14.81 -13.73
N ILE A 71 14.73 14.00 -12.87
CA ILE A 71 15.46 12.80 -13.28
C ILE A 71 14.52 11.80 -13.96
N LEU A 72 13.42 11.41 -13.29
CA LEU A 72 12.48 10.43 -13.83
C LEU A 72 11.78 10.93 -15.10
N GLY A 73 11.44 12.22 -15.16
CA GLY A 73 10.88 12.86 -16.36
C GLY A 73 11.86 12.90 -17.51
N GLY A 74 13.14 13.14 -17.23
CA GLY A 74 14.22 13.01 -18.20
C GLY A 74 14.36 11.59 -18.75
N LEU A 75 14.25 10.56 -17.90
CA LEU A 75 14.27 9.16 -18.32
C LEU A 75 13.08 8.84 -19.25
N ILE A 76 11.87 9.30 -18.90
CA ILE A 76 10.69 9.18 -19.76
C ILE A 76 10.93 9.87 -21.11
N ARG A 77 11.46 11.10 -21.11
CA ARG A 77 11.80 11.81 -22.34
C ARG A 77 12.82 11.04 -23.18
N HIS A 78 13.85 10.49 -22.56
CA HIS A 78 14.89 9.70 -23.23
C HIS A 78 14.28 8.46 -23.91
N ILE A 79 13.34 7.78 -23.25
CA ILE A 79 12.59 6.67 -23.85
C ILE A 79 11.79 7.12 -25.08
N LEU A 80 11.01 8.18 -24.95
CA LEU A 80 10.08 8.64 -26.00
C LEU A 80 10.78 9.34 -27.18
N THR A 81 12.00 9.83 -26.98
CA THR A 81 12.81 10.45 -28.04
C THR A 81 13.55 9.40 -28.86
N ASN A 82 13.94 8.29 -28.24
CA ASN A 82 14.78 7.25 -28.86
C ASN A 82 14.02 5.93 -29.11
N ASP A 83 12.68 5.95 -28.99
CA ASP A 83 11.80 4.79 -29.18
C ASP A 83 12.21 3.53 -28.36
N LEU A 84 12.67 3.73 -27.13
CA LEU A 84 13.16 2.67 -26.24
C LEU A 84 12.07 2.02 -25.37
N HIS A 85 10.80 2.21 -25.70
CA HIS A 85 9.69 1.64 -24.95
C HIS A 85 9.34 0.25 -25.49
N HIS A 86 8.80 -0.62 -24.63
CA HIS A 86 8.30 -1.91 -25.07
C HIS A 86 6.95 -1.72 -25.79
N ALA A 87 6.98 -1.47 -27.10
CA ALA A 87 5.82 -1.05 -27.90
C ALA A 87 4.57 -1.93 -27.71
N ASP A 88 4.71 -3.26 -27.80
CA ASP A 88 3.55 -4.16 -27.68
C ASP A 88 2.96 -4.20 -26.27
N TYR A 89 3.81 -4.17 -25.24
CA TYR A 89 3.38 -4.03 -23.85
C TYR A 89 2.63 -2.73 -23.63
N VAL A 90 3.19 -1.60 -24.10
CA VAL A 90 2.58 -0.27 -23.94
C VAL A 90 1.19 -0.24 -24.58
N ARG A 91 1.07 -0.77 -25.81
CA ARG A 91 -0.21 -0.82 -26.53
C ARG A 91 -1.24 -1.71 -25.84
N ALA A 92 -0.81 -2.86 -25.31
CA ALA A 92 -1.72 -3.88 -24.78
C ALA A 92 -2.10 -3.69 -23.30
N HIS A 93 -1.20 -3.16 -22.47
CA HIS A 93 -1.31 -3.21 -21.01
C HIS A 93 -1.38 -1.85 -20.34
N THR A 94 -1.36 -0.77 -21.11
CA THR A 94 -1.50 0.59 -20.57
C THR A 94 -2.70 1.30 -21.19
N ASN A 95 -3.00 2.49 -20.67
CA ASN A 95 -4.00 3.38 -21.25
C ASN A 95 -3.44 4.27 -22.38
N ALA A 96 -2.26 3.97 -22.95
CA ALA A 96 -1.60 4.75 -23.99
C ALA A 96 -2.52 5.14 -25.16
N SER A 97 -3.42 4.24 -25.55
CA SER A 97 -4.39 4.44 -26.64
C SER A 97 -5.62 5.25 -26.26
N PHE A 98 -5.88 5.53 -24.98
CA PHE A 98 -7.13 6.15 -24.55
C PHE A 98 -7.13 7.62 -24.95
N ILE A 99 -8.26 8.12 -25.45
CA ILE A 99 -8.38 9.51 -25.90
C ILE A 99 -8.86 10.40 -24.74
N ILE A 100 -8.11 11.46 -24.43
CA ILE A 100 -8.45 12.45 -23.40
C ILE A 100 -9.34 13.57 -23.97
N SER A 101 -10.15 14.20 -23.12
CA SER A 101 -10.93 15.41 -23.47
C SER A 101 -10.08 16.46 -24.21
N GLY A 102 -10.70 17.16 -25.16
CA GLY A 102 -10.14 18.33 -25.85
C GLY A 102 -9.75 19.47 -24.89
N ASP A 103 -10.45 19.57 -23.76
CA ASP A 103 -10.27 20.64 -22.78
C ASP A 103 -9.09 20.39 -21.82
N PHE A 104 -8.46 19.22 -21.90
CA PHE A 104 -7.27 18.92 -21.09
C PHE A 104 -6.08 19.75 -21.59
N GLY A 105 -5.52 20.55 -20.69
CA GLY A 105 -4.40 21.44 -20.98
C GLY A 105 -3.34 21.42 -19.89
N PHE A 106 -2.14 21.87 -20.25
CA PHE A 106 -1.06 22.16 -19.32
C PHE A 106 -0.23 23.32 -19.86
N GLU A 107 -0.13 24.39 -19.09
CA GLU A 107 0.57 25.62 -19.45
C GLU A 107 1.18 26.24 -18.18
N ASP A 108 2.42 26.73 -18.27
CA ASP A 108 3.13 27.44 -17.20
C ASP A 108 3.09 26.78 -15.81
N GLY A 109 3.13 25.44 -15.78
CA GLY A 109 3.16 24.68 -14.52
C GLY A 109 1.79 24.29 -13.97
N LEU A 110 0.70 24.73 -14.62
CA LEU A 110 -0.66 24.48 -14.19
C LEU A 110 -1.39 23.61 -15.23
N PHE A 111 -2.16 22.65 -14.74
CA PHE A 111 -3.10 21.91 -15.59
C PHE A 111 -4.38 22.72 -15.80
N SER A 112 -5.18 22.34 -16.80
CA SER A 112 -6.53 22.88 -16.99
C SER A 112 -7.38 22.71 -15.72
N GLY A 113 -8.18 23.74 -15.39
CA GLY A 113 -9.09 23.75 -14.25
C GLY A 113 -8.49 24.20 -12.91
N PHE A 114 -7.30 24.81 -12.88
CA PHE A 114 -6.75 25.40 -11.66
C PHE A 114 -7.58 26.60 -11.19
N GLU A 115 -7.96 26.59 -9.91
CA GLU A 115 -8.70 27.65 -9.23
C GLU A 115 -7.81 28.23 -8.12
N GLU A 116 -7.39 29.48 -8.31
CA GLU A 116 -6.32 30.12 -7.53
C GLU A 116 -6.72 30.36 -6.06
N ALA A 117 -7.94 30.83 -5.79
CA ALA A 117 -8.36 31.20 -4.44
C ALA A 117 -8.46 29.99 -3.51
N GLY A 118 -8.91 28.85 -4.04
CA GLY A 118 -8.96 27.57 -3.33
C GLY A 118 -7.70 26.72 -3.46
N SER A 119 -6.72 27.12 -4.28
CA SER A 119 -5.52 26.31 -4.61
C SER A 119 -5.87 24.87 -4.99
N ARG A 120 -6.92 24.70 -5.79
CA ARG A 120 -7.50 23.40 -6.15
C ARG A 120 -7.73 23.27 -7.65
N TYR A 121 -7.95 22.04 -8.10
CA TYR A 121 -8.27 21.76 -9.49
C TYR A 121 -9.70 21.27 -9.65
N ASP A 122 -10.45 21.87 -10.57
CA ASP A 122 -11.56 21.20 -11.24
C ASP A 122 -11.00 20.20 -12.26
N LYS A 123 -11.24 18.91 -11.99
CA LYS A 123 -10.68 17.80 -12.77
C LYS A 123 -11.61 17.35 -13.90
N THR A 124 -12.68 18.08 -14.19
CA THR A 124 -13.66 17.72 -15.23
C THR A 124 -12.99 17.50 -16.60
N SER A 125 -12.03 18.35 -16.95
CA SER A 125 -11.25 18.22 -18.20
C SER A 125 -10.29 17.03 -18.20
N TRP A 126 -9.96 16.44 -17.06
CA TRP A 126 -9.02 15.31 -16.93
C TRP A 126 -9.74 13.97 -17.14
N SER A 127 -10.69 13.95 -18.06
CA SER A 127 -11.55 12.81 -18.35
C SER A 127 -11.24 12.21 -19.72
N TYR A 128 -11.54 10.93 -19.88
CA TYR A 128 -11.48 10.27 -21.19
C TYR A 128 -12.73 10.60 -22.01
N GLN A 129 -12.55 10.73 -23.31
CA GLN A 129 -13.68 10.77 -24.24
C GLN A 129 -14.37 9.41 -24.27
N ARG A 130 -15.70 9.41 -24.21
CA ARG A 130 -16.52 8.19 -24.28
C ARG A 130 -17.17 8.05 -25.66
N ALA A 131 -17.29 6.82 -26.15
CA ALA A 131 -18.06 6.46 -27.33
C ALA A 131 -19.55 6.35 -26.98
N ALA A 132 -20.40 6.10 -27.99
CA ALA A 132 -21.85 6.02 -27.81
C ALA A 132 -22.29 4.85 -26.91
N ASP A 133 -21.46 3.81 -26.76
CA ASP A 133 -21.67 2.68 -25.86
C ASP A 133 -21.28 2.98 -24.40
N GLY A 134 -20.81 4.19 -24.11
CA GLY A 134 -20.37 4.61 -22.79
C GLY A 134 -18.94 4.22 -22.43
N TYR A 135 -18.23 3.44 -23.27
CA TYR A 135 -16.83 3.08 -23.02
C TYR A 135 -15.85 4.13 -23.54
N VAL A 136 -14.61 4.10 -23.05
CA VAL A 136 -13.57 5.04 -23.46
C VAL A 136 -13.18 4.85 -24.94
N ARG A 137 -13.12 5.95 -25.69
CA ARG A 137 -12.56 5.98 -27.04
C ARG A 137 -11.07 5.66 -27.01
N ARG A 138 -10.61 4.89 -28.00
CA ARG A 138 -9.22 4.46 -28.13
C ARG A 138 -8.70 4.62 -29.55
N ASP A 139 -7.43 4.96 -29.67
CA ASP A 139 -6.67 4.87 -30.91
C ASP A 139 -5.51 3.87 -30.73
N PRO A 140 -5.60 2.66 -31.31
CA PRO A 140 -4.56 1.64 -31.18
C PRO A 140 -3.29 1.96 -31.99
N THR A 141 -3.32 2.91 -32.95
CA THR A 141 -2.11 3.33 -33.69
C THR A 141 -1.23 4.26 -32.84
N LEU A 142 -1.81 4.86 -31.78
CA LEU A 142 -1.17 5.85 -30.90
C LEU A 142 -0.82 7.16 -31.64
N GLU A 143 -1.48 7.47 -32.73
CA GLU A 143 -1.21 8.65 -33.57
C GLU A 143 -2.14 9.82 -33.25
N ASP A 144 -3.31 9.56 -32.67
CA ASP A 144 -4.25 10.61 -32.26
C ASP A 144 -3.54 11.58 -31.29
N PRO A 145 -3.53 12.89 -31.58
CA PRO A 145 -2.81 13.88 -30.78
C PRO A 145 -3.34 14.02 -29.35
N GLN A 146 -4.55 13.53 -29.08
CA GLN A 146 -5.20 13.51 -27.77
C GLN A 146 -5.16 12.13 -27.09
N CYS A 147 -4.52 11.12 -27.71
CA CYS A 147 -4.27 9.88 -26.98
C CYS A 147 -3.25 10.11 -25.84
N VAL A 148 -3.36 9.34 -24.76
CA VAL A 148 -2.47 9.44 -23.59
C VAL A 148 -1.00 9.42 -24.01
N PHE A 149 -0.63 8.59 -24.98
CA PHE A 149 0.76 8.46 -25.44
C PHE A 149 1.31 9.76 -26.02
N GLN A 150 0.59 10.42 -26.92
CA GLN A 150 1.02 11.69 -27.53
C GLN A 150 1.04 12.84 -26.51
N LEU A 151 0.06 12.87 -25.60
CA LEU A 151 0.02 13.84 -24.52
C LEU A 151 1.17 13.66 -23.53
N LEU A 152 1.54 12.42 -23.22
CA LEU A 152 2.70 12.10 -22.39
C LEU A 152 4.00 12.59 -23.05
N ARG A 153 4.18 12.33 -24.35
CA ARG A 153 5.32 12.82 -25.13
C ARG A 153 5.43 14.34 -25.09
N ARG A 154 4.34 15.06 -25.33
CA ARG A 154 4.29 16.52 -25.24
C ARG A 154 4.61 17.03 -23.84
N HIS A 155 4.08 16.39 -22.79
CA HIS A 155 4.29 16.83 -21.42
C HIS A 155 5.76 16.74 -20.99
N TYR A 156 6.43 15.64 -21.34
CA TYR A 156 7.81 15.36 -20.91
C TYR A 156 8.90 15.87 -21.85
N ASP A 157 8.57 16.39 -23.04
CA ASP A 157 9.57 16.93 -23.98
C ASP A 157 10.46 18.03 -23.38
N ARG A 158 9.91 18.78 -22.41
CA ARG A 158 10.61 19.86 -21.69
C ARG A 158 11.74 19.39 -20.77
N TYR A 159 11.80 18.10 -20.43
CA TYR A 159 12.80 17.53 -19.52
C TYR A 159 14.09 17.12 -20.27
N THR A 160 14.68 18.06 -21.02
CA THR A 160 15.94 17.83 -21.75
C THR A 160 17.10 17.49 -20.80
N PRO A 161 18.18 16.82 -21.25
CA PRO A 161 19.34 16.55 -20.40
C PRO A 161 19.88 17.81 -19.71
N ALA A 162 19.97 18.93 -20.42
CA ALA A 162 20.36 20.23 -19.87
C ALA A 162 19.41 20.72 -18.76
N MET A 163 18.09 20.62 -18.96
CA MET A 163 17.09 20.98 -17.94
C MET A 163 17.19 20.08 -16.72
N VAL A 164 17.38 18.77 -16.93
CA VAL A 164 17.58 17.80 -15.85
C VAL A 164 18.83 18.13 -15.05
N ALA A 165 19.97 18.35 -15.72
CA ALA A 165 21.22 18.74 -15.08
C ALA A 165 21.07 20.03 -14.26
N GLN A 166 20.38 21.04 -14.82
CA GLN A 166 20.10 22.30 -14.14
C GLN A 166 19.25 22.11 -12.87
N ILE A 167 18.18 21.33 -12.93
CA ILE A 167 17.28 21.12 -11.78
C ILE A 167 17.90 20.15 -10.75
N ALA A 168 18.52 19.07 -11.21
CA ALA A 168 19.04 18.03 -10.33
C ALA A 168 20.45 18.31 -9.81
N GLY A 169 21.17 19.27 -10.39
CA GLY A 169 22.55 19.57 -10.01
C GLY A 169 23.54 18.45 -10.36
N CYS A 170 23.18 17.60 -11.33
CA CYS A 170 24.06 16.56 -11.87
C CYS A 170 24.62 16.96 -13.24
N SER A 171 25.60 16.22 -13.77
CA SER A 171 26.10 16.46 -15.13
C SER A 171 25.20 15.78 -16.17
N GLU A 172 25.00 16.43 -17.32
CA GLU A 172 24.27 15.86 -18.46
C GLU A 172 24.82 14.50 -18.90
N GLU A 173 26.15 14.39 -19.01
CA GLU A 173 26.84 13.16 -19.41
C GLU A 173 26.51 11.98 -18.49
N LYS A 174 26.69 12.15 -17.16
CA LYS A 174 26.36 11.09 -16.20
C LYS A 174 24.87 10.78 -16.17
N PHE A 175 24.00 11.77 -16.38
CA PHE A 175 22.56 11.50 -16.48
C PHE A 175 22.25 10.63 -17.70
N LEU A 176 22.81 10.97 -18.87
CA LEU A 176 22.64 10.17 -20.09
C LEU A 176 23.19 8.76 -19.94
N GLU A 177 24.36 8.60 -19.31
CA GLU A 177 24.93 7.28 -19.02
C GLU A 177 23.99 6.42 -18.16
N MET A 178 23.37 7.03 -17.13
CA MET A 178 22.37 6.34 -16.31
C MET A 178 21.11 6.03 -17.13
N ALA A 179 20.66 6.95 -17.98
CA ALA A 179 19.50 6.78 -18.84
C ALA A 179 19.67 5.62 -19.81
N ASP A 180 20.82 5.51 -20.47
CA ASP A 180 21.12 4.43 -21.42
C ASP A 180 21.01 3.05 -20.74
N ILE A 181 21.53 2.91 -19.51
CA ILE A 181 21.47 1.64 -18.77
C ILE A 181 20.04 1.36 -18.31
N ILE A 182 19.35 2.32 -17.68
CA ILE A 182 18.00 2.13 -17.15
C ILE A 182 17.02 1.82 -18.28
N CYS A 183 17.06 2.59 -19.37
CA CYS A 183 16.13 2.48 -20.47
C CYS A 183 16.40 1.27 -21.38
N SER A 184 17.57 0.62 -21.26
CA SER A 184 17.89 -0.62 -21.98
C SER A 184 16.99 -1.81 -21.64
N THR A 185 16.15 -1.72 -20.60
CA THR A 185 15.20 -2.76 -20.23
C THR A 185 13.87 -2.67 -20.99
N GLY A 186 13.67 -1.68 -21.87
CA GLY A 186 12.44 -1.52 -22.65
C GLY A 186 12.24 -2.54 -23.77
N ARG A 187 12.70 -3.77 -23.57
CA ARG A 187 12.70 -4.89 -24.53
C ARG A 187 12.24 -6.18 -23.86
N ALA A 188 11.69 -7.09 -24.66
CA ALA A 188 11.01 -8.29 -24.16
C ALA A 188 11.92 -9.24 -23.35
N ASP A 189 13.21 -9.29 -23.62
CA ASP A 189 14.20 -10.18 -23.00
C ASP A 189 15.07 -9.46 -21.93
N ARG A 190 14.71 -8.23 -21.53
CA ARG A 190 15.32 -7.57 -20.36
C ARG A 190 14.27 -7.00 -19.43
N VAL A 191 14.62 -6.89 -18.16
CA VAL A 191 13.73 -6.41 -17.11
C VAL A 191 14.48 -5.58 -16.08
N GLY A 192 13.87 -4.47 -15.67
CA GLY A 192 14.41 -3.57 -14.65
C GLY A 192 13.48 -3.46 -13.45
N THR A 193 14.05 -3.30 -12.25
CA THR A 193 13.29 -3.04 -11.03
C THR A 193 13.68 -1.71 -10.40
N ILE A 194 12.70 -1.01 -9.83
CA ILE A 194 12.92 0.20 -9.03
C ILE A 194 12.73 -0.15 -7.56
N MET A 195 13.74 0.11 -6.74
CA MET A 195 13.71 0.02 -5.28
C MET A 195 13.65 1.43 -4.69
N TYR A 196 12.55 1.76 -4.01
CA TYR A 196 12.37 3.07 -3.35
C TYR A 196 11.68 2.95 -1.99
N ALA A 197 11.81 3.97 -1.14
CA ALA A 197 11.16 4.06 0.16
C ALA A 197 10.88 5.54 0.49
N VAL A 198 11.26 5.98 1.70
CA VAL A 198 10.94 7.33 2.22
C VAL A 198 11.52 8.48 1.42
N GLY A 199 12.61 8.26 0.68
CA GLY A 199 13.25 9.30 -0.12
C GLY A 199 12.34 9.84 -1.24
N TRP A 200 11.33 9.09 -1.66
CA TRP A 200 10.30 9.56 -2.60
C TRP A 200 8.99 9.95 -1.93
N THR A 201 8.67 9.43 -0.74
CA THR A 201 7.33 9.60 -0.16
C THR A 201 7.20 10.87 0.69
N MET A 202 8.29 11.34 1.31
CA MET A 202 8.25 12.46 2.27
C MET A 202 8.47 13.82 1.59
N HIS A 203 7.62 14.13 0.61
CA HIS A 203 7.61 15.39 -0.13
C HIS A 203 6.17 15.86 -0.35
N THR A 204 5.95 17.16 -0.53
CA THR A 204 4.64 17.71 -0.95
C THR A 204 4.17 17.14 -2.29
N VAL A 205 5.10 16.66 -3.12
CA VAL A 205 4.86 16.01 -4.41
C VAL A 205 5.23 14.51 -4.42
N GLY A 206 5.31 13.87 -3.26
CA GLY A 206 5.82 12.49 -3.15
C GLY A 206 5.02 11.47 -3.97
N SER A 207 3.69 11.62 -3.99
CA SER A 207 2.82 10.80 -4.85
C SER A 207 3.16 10.96 -6.34
N GLN A 208 3.56 12.16 -6.77
CA GLN A 208 3.94 12.44 -8.16
C GLN A 208 5.27 11.81 -8.54
N ILE A 209 6.26 11.83 -7.65
CA ILE A 209 7.54 11.14 -7.86
C ILE A 209 7.28 9.65 -8.15
N ILE A 210 6.45 9.01 -7.32
CA ILE A 210 6.09 7.60 -7.45
C ILE A 210 5.30 7.35 -8.75
N ARG A 211 4.37 8.24 -9.12
CA ARG A 211 3.66 8.15 -10.40
C ARG A 211 4.61 8.21 -11.59
N THR A 212 5.60 9.09 -11.59
CA THR A 212 6.59 9.20 -12.67
C THR A 212 7.43 7.92 -12.78
N GLY A 213 7.85 7.35 -11.64
CA GLY A 213 8.52 6.04 -11.61
C GLY A 213 7.65 4.89 -12.12
N ALA A 214 6.34 4.93 -11.86
CA ALA A 214 5.41 3.94 -12.38
C ALA A 214 5.19 4.05 -13.89
N ILE A 215 5.06 5.28 -14.41
CA ILE A 215 4.99 5.53 -15.86
C ILE A 215 6.25 5.01 -16.55
N LEU A 216 7.43 5.27 -15.96
CA LEU A 216 8.71 4.75 -16.46
C LEU A 216 8.68 3.22 -16.59
N GLN A 217 8.28 2.50 -15.52
CA GLN A 217 8.22 1.04 -15.54
C GLN A 217 7.16 0.47 -16.51
N LEU A 218 6.06 1.19 -16.74
CA LEU A 218 5.04 0.81 -17.72
C LEU A 218 5.54 0.99 -19.16
N LEU A 219 6.24 2.10 -19.45
CA LEU A 219 6.87 2.33 -20.77
C LEU A 219 7.93 1.26 -21.07
N LEU A 220 8.70 0.87 -20.07
CA LEU A 220 9.73 -0.17 -20.21
C LEU A 220 9.14 -1.60 -20.21
N GLY A 221 7.85 -1.78 -19.97
CA GLY A 221 7.22 -3.10 -19.91
C GLY A 221 7.72 -3.98 -18.76
N ASN A 222 8.09 -3.36 -17.63
CA ASN A 222 8.69 -4.04 -16.48
C ASN A 222 7.66 -4.50 -15.42
N ILE A 223 6.42 -4.00 -15.45
CA ILE A 223 5.39 -4.36 -14.45
C ILE A 223 4.82 -5.76 -14.72
N GLY A 224 4.69 -6.57 -13.67
CA GLY A 224 4.15 -7.94 -13.73
C GLY A 224 5.19 -9.01 -14.03
N ARG A 225 6.43 -8.63 -14.36
CA ARG A 225 7.49 -9.57 -14.75
C ARG A 225 8.40 -9.94 -13.57
N PRO A 226 8.87 -11.19 -13.47
CA PRO A 226 9.94 -11.56 -12.55
C PRO A 226 11.20 -10.70 -12.76
N GLY A 227 11.81 -10.21 -11.69
CA GLY A 227 12.95 -9.29 -11.73
C GLY A 227 12.58 -7.83 -12.02
N GLY A 228 11.30 -7.54 -12.23
CA GLY A 228 10.81 -6.21 -12.61
C GLY A 228 10.11 -5.44 -11.51
N GLY A 229 9.06 -4.74 -11.91
CA GLY A 229 8.10 -4.14 -11.00
C GLY A 229 8.60 -2.89 -10.26
N ILE A 230 7.78 -2.47 -9.32
CA ILE A 230 8.06 -1.37 -8.40
C ILE A 230 8.14 -1.95 -6.99
N ASN A 231 9.37 -2.05 -6.52
CA ASN A 231 9.70 -2.54 -5.20
C ASN A 231 9.71 -1.36 -4.21
N ALA A 232 8.50 -0.88 -3.88
CA ALA A 232 8.27 0.02 -2.75
C ALA A 232 8.59 -0.71 -1.45
N LEU A 233 9.75 -0.41 -0.85
CA LEU A 233 10.29 -1.07 0.34
C LEU A 233 9.60 -0.52 1.59
N ARG A 234 8.84 -1.37 2.27
CA ARG A 234 8.10 -0.99 3.49
C ARG A 234 9.03 -0.90 4.69
N GLY A 235 8.71 -0.01 5.62
CA GLY A 235 9.51 0.30 6.82
C GLY A 235 9.31 -0.73 7.94
N HIS A 236 8.49 -0.39 8.95
CA HIS A 236 8.20 -1.29 10.08
C HIS A 236 7.78 -2.69 9.61
N ALA A 237 8.13 -3.70 10.43
CA ALA A 237 7.94 -5.12 10.10
C ALA A 237 6.52 -5.48 9.65
N ASN A 238 5.50 -4.79 10.18
CA ASN A 238 4.09 -5.02 9.86
C ASN A 238 3.37 -3.77 9.32
N VAL A 239 4.06 -2.74 8.79
CA VAL A 239 3.36 -1.55 8.26
C VAL A 239 2.44 -1.90 7.10
N GLN A 240 2.78 -2.94 6.33
CA GLN A 240 1.90 -3.48 5.30
C GLN A 240 0.59 -3.99 5.92
N GLY A 241 0.67 -4.90 6.91
CA GLY A 241 -0.50 -5.44 7.58
C GLY A 241 -1.30 -4.38 8.34
N ALA A 242 -0.63 -3.43 9.00
CA ALA A 242 -1.28 -2.29 9.65
C ALA A 242 -2.09 -1.45 8.65
N THR A 243 -1.54 -1.21 7.46
CA THR A 243 -2.28 -0.53 6.37
C THR A 243 -3.43 -1.41 5.86
N ASP A 244 -3.19 -2.71 5.67
CA ASP A 244 -4.20 -3.66 5.18
C ASP A 244 -5.41 -3.74 6.12
N HIS A 245 -5.17 -3.64 7.43
CA HIS A 245 -6.19 -3.63 8.49
C HIS A 245 -6.62 -2.22 8.92
N ALA A 246 -6.30 -1.20 8.12
CA ALA A 246 -6.75 0.18 8.32
C ALA A 246 -6.37 0.82 9.67
N ILE A 247 -5.16 0.56 10.16
CA ILE A 247 -4.52 1.36 11.23
C ILE A 247 -3.96 2.66 10.62
N VAL A 248 -4.83 3.38 9.91
CA VAL A 248 -4.58 4.65 9.23
C VAL A 248 -5.92 5.33 8.92
N ALA A 249 -5.96 6.65 8.94
CA ALA A 249 -7.17 7.40 8.59
C ALA A 249 -7.55 7.22 7.11
N GLY A 250 -8.86 7.25 6.83
CA GLY A 250 -9.39 7.36 5.46
C GLY A 250 -9.65 6.05 4.72
N ILE A 251 -9.35 4.88 5.30
CA ILE A 251 -9.73 3.57 4.77
C ILE A 251 -10.30 2.66 5.87
N LEU A 252 -11.04 1.63 5.46
CA LEU A 252 -11.49 0.49 6.26
C LEU A 252 -10.68 -0.76 5.84
N PRO A 253 -10.67 -1.84 6.64
CA PRO A 253 -9.89 -3.06 6.32
C PRO A 253 -10.12 -3.56 4.89
N GLY A 254 -9.04 -3.98 4.24
CA GLY A 254 -9.08 -4.40 2.84
C GLY A 254 -9.17 -3.24 1.84
N TYR A 255 -8.71 -2.05 2.23
CA TYR A 255 -8.75 -0.84 1.39
C TYR A 255 -10.16 -0.42 0.97
N LEU A 256 -11.17 -0.74 1.79
CA LEU A 256 -12.51 -0.24 1.61
C LEU A 256 -12.54 1.26 1.99
N LYS A 257 -13.46 2.03 1.39
CA LYS A 257 -13.56 3.47 1.64
C LYS A 257 -14.26 3.71 2.97
N VAL A 258 -13.76 4.66 3.76
CA VAL A 258 -14.52 5.21 4.89
C VAL A 258 -15.71 6.00 4.33
N PRO A 259 -16.93 5.83 4.88
CA PRO A 259 -18.08 6.61 4.44
C PRO A 259 -17.95 8.09 4.77
N THR A 260 -18.51 8.93 3.91
CA THR A 260 -18.57 10.41 4.09
C THR A 260 -19.92 10.82 4.71
N PRO A 261 -20.01 11.99 5.37
CA PRO A 261 -21.27 12.47 5.96
C PRO A 261 -22.45 12.52 4.98
N GLU A 262 -22.19 12.79 3.70
CA GLU A 262 -23.20 12.86 2.63
C GLU A 262 -23.76 11.47 2.25
N GLN A 263 -23.04 10.40 2.55
CA GLN A 263 -23.47 9.01 2.27
C GLN A 263 -24.30 8.49 3.43
N THR A 264 -25.56 8.90 3.46
CA THR A 264 -26.48 8.63 4.57
C THR A 264 -26.94 7.18 4.65
N THR A 265 -26.95 6.47 3.52
CA THR A 265 -27.35 5.06 3.40
C THR A 265 -26.21 4.16 2.92
N LEU A 266 -26.30 2.85 3.19
CA LEU A 266 -25.35 1.89 2.66
C LEU A 266 -25.42 1.86 1.13
N ALA A 267 -26.62 1.96 0.55
CA ALA A 267 -26.82 1.95 -0.89
C ALA A 267 -26.02 3.08 -1.60
N GLU A 268 -26.12 4.32 -1.11
CA GLU A 268 -25.37 5.47 -1.63
C GLU A 268 -23.85 5.24 -1.54
N HIS A 269 -23.38 4.72 -0.41
CA HIS A 269 -21.97 4.40 -0.23
C HIS A 269 -21.49 3.33 -1.21
N LEU A 270 -22.27 2.26 -1.39
CA LEU A 270 -21.94 1.17 -2.31
C LEU A 270 -21.92 1.65 -3.75
N GLU A 271 -22.89 2.46 -4.18
CA GLU A 271 -22.94 3.04 -5.53
C GLU A 271 -21.71 3.91 -5.80
N ALA A 272 -21.39 4.85 -4.90
CA ALA A 272 -20.24 5.75 -5.04
C ALA A 272 -18.88 5.03 -4.91
N SER A 273 -18.84 3.88 -4.22
CA SER A 273 -17.62 3.12 -3.98
C SER A 273 -17.34 2.06 -5.04
N THR A 274 -18.35 1.63 -5.79
CA THR A 274 -18.23 0.58 -6.82
C THR A 274 -17.88 1.20 -8.18
N PRO A 275 -16.63 1.09 -8.66
CA PRO A 275 -16.24 1.68 -9.93
C PRO A 275 -16.91 0.97 -11.11
N GLN A 276 -17.23 1.75 -12.14
CA GLN A 276 -17.73 1.23 -13.41
C GLN A 276 -16.57 0.90 -14.37
N PRO A 277 -16.71 -0.14 -15.21
CA PRO A 277 -15.69 -0.48 -16.19
C PRO A 277 -15.50 0.65 -17.20
N LEU A 278 -14.24 1.01 -17.49
CA LEU A 278 -13.93 2.02 -18.50
C LEU A 278 -14.00 1.46 -19.93
N VAL A 279 -13.89 0.14 -20.07
CA VAL A 279 -13.66 -0.57 -21.33
C VAL A 279 -14.41 -1.90 -21.27
N PRO A 280 -14.82 -2.49 -22.41
CA PRO A 280 -15.50 -3.79 -22.41
C PRO A 280 -14.55 -4.91 -21.95
N ASP A 281 -15.13 -6.06 -21.58
CA ASP A 281 -14.41 -7.30 -21.27
C ASP A 281 -13.30 -7.17 -20.22
N THR A 282 -13.50 -6.29 -19.23
CA THR A 282 -12.58 -6.10 -18.10
C THR A 282 -13.08 -6.81 -16.85
N VAL A 283 -12.13 -7.33 -16.06
CA VAL A 283 -12.44 -7.97 -14.78
C VAL A 283 -13.07 -6.99 -13.78
N ASN A 284 -12.61 -5.73 -13.77
CA ASN A 284 -13.01 -4.68 -12.82
C ASN A 284 -13.33 -5.25 -11.41
N TYR A 285 -12.34 -5.85 -10.74
CA TYR A 285 -12.61 -6.70 -9.58
C TYR A 285 -13.28 -5.95 -8.41
N TRP A 286 -13.06 -4.64 -8.32
CA TRP A 286 -13.75 -3.74 -7.41
C TRP A 286 -15.26 -3.61 -7.65
N GLY A 287 -15.78 -4.12 -8.78
CA GLY A 287 -17.22 -4.36 -8.96
C GLY A 287 -17.82 -5.28 -7.89
N ASN A 288 -16.99 -6.02 -7.16
CA ASN A 288 -17.39 -6.84 -6.01
C ASN A 288 -17.40 -6.08 -4.67
N TYR A 289 -17.19 -4.75 -4.66
CA TYR A 289 -17.14 -3.93 -3.44
C TYR A 289 -18.30 -4.21 -2.45
N PRO A 290 -19.57 -4.38 -2.89
CA PRO A 290 -20.66 -4.72 -1.98
C PRO A 290 -20.44 -6.00 -1.17
N LYS A 291 -19.85 -7.03 -1.76
CA LYS A 291 -19.57 -8.30 -1.08
C LYS A 291 -18.56 -8.11 0.04
N PHE A 292 -17.53 -7.30 -0.22
CA PHE A 292 -16.47 -7.01 0.74
C PHE A 292 -17.00 -6.17 1.89
N MET A 293 -17.73 -5.09 1.58
CA MET A 293 -18.30 -4.18 2.58
C MET A 293 -19.29 -4.89 3.50
N VAL A 294 -20.25 -5.64 2.94
CA VAL A 294 -21.24 -6.37 3.74
C VAL A 294 -20.55 -7.46 4.58
N SER A 295 -19.58 -8.18 4.04
CA SER A 295 -18.84 -9.20 4.81
C SER A 295 -18.03 -8.59 5.96
N LEU A 296 -17.48 -7.39 5.80
CA LEU A 296 -16.81 -6.66 6.88
C LEU A 296 -17.80 -6.23 7.96
N LEU A 297 -18.94 -5.66 7.57
CA LEU A 297 -20.01 -5.27 8.50
C LEU A 297 -20.54 -6.49 9.29
N LYS A 298 -20.68 -7.65 8.63
CA LYS A 298 -21.04 -8.91 9.29
C LYS A 298 -19.96 -9.42 10.23
N ALA A 299 -18.68 -9.18 9.97
CA ALA A 299 -17.60 -9.52 10.90
C ALA A 299 -17.67 -8.64 12.16
N TRP A 300 -17.88 -7.33 12.00
CA TRP A 300 -17.94 -6.39 13.12
C TRP A 300 -19.21 -6.49 13.95
N PHE A 301 -20.37 -6.65 13.32
CA PHE A 301 -21.66 -6.52 14.02
C PHE A 301 -22.46 -7.82 14.07
N GLY A 302 -21.95 -8.90 13.48
CA GLY A 302 -22.51 -10.25 13.65
C GLY A 302 -24.00 -10.32 13.30
N ASP A 303 -24.81 -10.86 14.21
CA ASP A 303 -26.27 -11.00 14.01
C ASP A 303 -27.04 -9.68 14.09
N SER A 304 -26.47 -8.64 14.72
CA SER A 304 -27.10 -7.31 14.74
C SER A 304 -27.05 -6.60 13.39
N ALA A 305 -26.13 -6.99 12.50
CA ALA A 305 -26.09 -6.54 11.11
C ALA A 305 -27.08 -7.34 10.24
N THR A 306 -28.25 -6.77 10.01
CA THR A 306 -29.33 -7.34 9.19
C THR A 306 -29.58 -6.49 7.94
N THR A 307 -30.30 -7.03 6.96
CA THR A 307 -30.73 -6.22 5.80
C THR A 307 -31.63 -5.05 6.20
N ALA A 308 -32.44 -5.21 7.26
CA ALA A 308 -33.40 -4.19 7.71
C ALA A 308 -32.75 -2.93 8.31
N ASN A 309 -31.52 -3.04 8.83
CA ASN A 309 -30.75 -1.92 9.37
C ASN A 309 -29.47 -1.64 8.58
N GLU A 310 -29.48 -1.96 7.28
CA GLU A 310 -28.35 -1.74 6.37
C GLU A 310 -27.02 -2.34 6.90
N PHE A 311 -27.11 -3.53 7.51
CA PHE A 311 -25.99 -4.24 8.12
C PHE A 311 -25.22 -3.43 9.18
N GLY A 312 -25.89 -2.50 9.87
CA GLY A 312 -25.23 -1.65 10.88
C GLY A 312 -24.34 -0.57 10.28
N TYR A 313 -24.49 -0.24 8.99
CA TYR A 313 -23.72 0.81 8.32
C TYR A 313 -23.75 2.16 9.06
N HIS A 314 -24.87 2.50 9.69
CA HIS A 314 -25.00 3.75 10.45
C HIS A 314 -24.11 3.82 11.70
N TYR A 315 -23.64 2.68 12.21
CA TYR A 315 -22.69 2.62 13.34
C TYR A 315 -21.28 3.10 12.96
N LEU A 316 -20.96 3.19 11.67
CA LEU A 316 -19.65 3.65 11.22
C LEU A 316 -19.50 5.16 11.38
N GLY A 317 -18.36 5.56 11.94
CA GLY A 317 -17.93 6.96 11.98
C GLY A 317 -17.74 7.52 10.57
N LYS A 318 -18.35 8.68 10.30
CA LYS A 318 -18.27 9.41 9.03
C LYS A 318 -17.52 10.72 9.27
N PRO A 319 -16.19 10.78 9.02
CA PRO A 319 -15.41 11.98 9.31
C PRO A 319 -15.80 13.13 8.37
N ASP A 320 -16.05 14.31 8.96
CA ASP A 320 -16.34 15.58 8.25
C ASP A 320 -15.08 16.45 8.05
N GLY A 321 -13.90 15.90 8.34
CA GLY A 321 -12.65 16.63 8.28
C GLY A 321 -11.42 15.73 8.24
N ASP A 322 -10.26 16.34 8.04
CA ASP A 322 -8.99 15.63 8.02
C ASP A 322 -8.56 15.23 9.43
N ALA A 323 -8.46 13.92 9.66
CA ALA A 323 -7.97 13.33 10.90
C ALA A 323 -6.59 12.67 10.72
N THR A 324 -5.81 13.12 9.73
CA THR A 324 -4.42 12.67 9.57
C THR A 324 -3.49 13.34 10.57
N TRP A 325 -2.27 12.78 10.67
CA TRP A 325 -1.25 13.12 11.67
C TRP A 325 -1.10 14.63 11.96
N LEU A 326 -0.92 15.45 10.91
CA LEU A 326 -0.67 16.87 11.12
C LEU A 326 -1.90 17.59 11.69
N SER A 327 -3.08 17.23 11.22
CA SER A 327 -4.35 17.83 11.63
C SER A 327 -4.72 17.47 13.07
N ILE A 328 -4.55 16.21 13.48
CA ILE A 328 -4.83 15.82 14.89
C ILE A 328 -3.92 16.52 15.90
N TRP A 329 -2.64 16.72 15.57
CA TRP A 329 -1.70 17.42 16.46
C TRP A 329 -1.88 18.93 16.43
N ASP A 330 -2.47 19.47 15.36
CA ASP A 330 -2.91 20.86 15.30
C ASP A 330 -4.15 21.10 16.18
N GLU A 331 -5.12 20.19 16.15
CA GLU A 331 -6.27 20.22 17.06
C GLU A 331 -5.81 20.17 18.53
N ALA A 332 -4.87 19.28 18.87
CA ALA A 332 -4.23 19.25 20.19
C ALA A 332 -3.49 20.56 20.51
N TYR A 333 -2.74 21.10 19.54
CA TYR A 333 -2.06 22.39 19.70
C TYR A 333 -3.04 23.52 20.01
N HIS A 334 -4.27 23.46 19.50
CA HIS A 334 -5.32 24.43 19.77
C HIS A 334 -6.22 24.09 20.97
N GLY A 335 -5.92 23.02 21.72
CA GLY A 335 -6.71 22.60 22.88
C GLY A 335 -8.08 22.01 22.53
N ARG A 336 -8.24 21.51 21.30
CA ARG A 336 -9.48 20.89 20.79
C ARG A 336 -9.45 19.36 20.81
N LEU A 337 -8.33 18.76 21.21
CA LEU A 337 -8.19 17.32 21.44
C LEU A 337 -8.04 17.06 22.94
N GLU A 338 -8.94 16.27 23.53
CA GLU A 338 -8.91 16.01 24.97
C GLU A 338 -7.89 14.95 25.38
N GLY A 339 -7.68 13.93 24.56
CA GLY A 339 -6.71 12.89 24.88
C GLY A 339 -6.26 12.08 23.69
N PHE A 340 -5.22 11.28 23.93
CA PHE A 340 -4.52 10.57 22.87
C PHE A 340 -4.01 9.20 23.34
N ILE A 341 -4.13 8.18 22.50
CA ILE A 341 -3.56 6.85 22.75
C ILE A 341 -2.45 6.61 21.73
N THR A 342 -1.24 6.32 22.22
CA THR A 342 -0.14 5.81 21.41
C THR A 342 0.02 4.32 21.65
N LEU A 343 -0.10 3.52 20.60
CA LEU A 343 0.12 2.07 20.64
C LEU A 343 1.33 1.73 19.78
N GLY A 344 2.44 1.34 20.40
CA GLY A 344 3.67 0.95 19.69
C GLY A 344 4.27 2.07 18.83
N PHE A 345 4.10 3.34 19.23
CA PHE A 345 4.44 4.51 18.42
C PHE A 345 4.94 5.66 19.31
N ASN A 346 6.07 6.27 18.94
CA ASN A 346 6.63 7.45 19.62
C ASN A 346 6.43 8.71 18.77
N PRO A 347 5.45 9.59 19.08
CA PRO A 347 5.22 10.81 18.32
C PRO A 347 6.40 11.79 18.28
N LEU A 348 7.22 11.86 19.33
CA LEU A 348 8.33 12.82 19.39
C LEU A 348 9.50 12.42 18.49
N LEU A 349 9.65 11.13 18.18
CA LEU A 349 10.65 10.64 17.22
C LEU A 349 10.16 10.65 15.78
N ALA A 350 8.87 10.40 15.57
CA ALA A 350 8.30 10.24 14.23
C ALA A 350 7.75 11.54 13.64
N GLY A 351 7.26 12.45 14.48
CA GLY A 351 6.60 13.68 14.04
C GLY A 351 7.58 14.81 13.70
N PRO A 352 7.21 15.71 12.77
CA PRO A 352 7.96 16.93 12.54
C PRO A 352 7.73 17.94 13.67
N ASP A 353 8.67 18.89 13.86
CA ASP A 353 8.53 20.02 14.79
C ASP A 353 8.26 19.61 16.26
N ILE A 354 9.30 19.03 16.88
CA ILE A 354 9.27 18.57 18.28
C ILE A 354 8.79 19.65 19.27
N PRO A 355 9.25 20.92 19.22
CA PRO A 355 8.76 21.96 20.13
C PRO A 355 7.24 22.16 20.06
N ARG A 356 6.65 22.11 18.86
CA ARG A 356 5.20 22.19 18.71
C ARG A 356 4.51 20.96 19.28
N LEU A 357 5.02 19.76 19.01
CA LEU A 357 4.45 18.51 19.54
C LEU A 357 4.44 18.47 21.06
N LEU A 358 5.53 18.89 21.72
CA LEU A 358 5.58 18.97 23.19
C LEU A 358 4.49 19.90 23.76
N LYS A 359 4.28 21.05 23.11
CA LYS A 359 3.22 21.99 23.48
C LYS A 359 1.82 21.47 23.16
N SER A 360 1.66 20.66 22.11
CA SER A 360 0.40 19.98 21.83
C SER A 360 0.09 18.93 22.89
N MET A 361 1.07 18.10 23.26
CA MET A 361 0.93 17.07 24.30
C MET A 361 0.59 17.69 25.65
N SER A 362 1.21 18.83 26.03
CA SER A 362 0.92 19.51 27.30
C SER A 362 -0.48 20.14 27.38
N ARG A 363 -1.24 20.13 26.29
CA ARG A 363 -2.63 20.63 26.23
C ARG A 363 -3.66 19.52 26.28
N LEU A 364 -3.23 18.26 26.22
CA LEU A 364 -4.11 17.12 26.43
C LEU A 364 -4.53 17.06 27.90
N LYS A 365 -5.75 16.59 28.17
CA LYS A 365 -6.18 16.23 29.53
C LYS A 365 -5.54 14.91 29.94
N TRP A 366 -5.48 13.94 29.03
CA TRP A 366 -4.89 12.62 29.28
C TRP A 366 -4.17 12.07 28.06
N MET A 367 -3.18 11.20 28.30
CA MET A 367 -2.45 10.47 27.28
C MET A 367 -2.14 9.06 27.76
N THR A 368 -2.41 8.07 26.92
CA THR A 368 -2.10 6.66 27.23
C THR A 368 -1.01 6.15 26.28
N VAL A 369 0.06 5.63 26.84
CA VAL A 369 1.16 4.99 26.11
C VAL A 369 1.12 3.49 26.34
N ILE A 370 0.98 2.73 25.24
CA ILE A 370 0.93 1.27 25.24
C ILE A 370 2.14 0.78 24.45
N ASP A 371 3.17 0.32 25.15
CA ASP A 371 4.43 -0.07 24.53
C ASP A 371 5.21 -1.07 25.42
N PRO A 372 6.04 -1.96 24.87
CA PRO A 372 6.98 -2.76 25.64
C PRO A 372 8.11 -1.95 26.29
N PHE A 373 8.35 -0.72 25.85
CA PHE A 373 9.41 0.15 26.37
C PHE A 373 8.85 1.53 26.74
N MET A 374 9.43 2.14 27.78
CA MET A 374 9.26 3.58 28.02
C MET A 374 9.87 4.35 26.84
N LEU A 375 9.14 5.33 26.33
CA LEU A 375 9.43 6.17 25.18
C LEU A 375 9.61 7.63 25.61
N ASP A 376 10.15 8.47 24.74
CA ASP A 376 10.23 9.91 25.03
C ASP A 376 8.83 10.55 25.21
N SER A 377 7.81 9.96 24.59
CA SER A 377 6.44 10.48 24.60
C SER A 377 5.66 10.24 25.89
N ASP A 378 5.94 9.18 26.66
CA ASP A 378 5.38 9.00 28.03
C ASP A 378 6.04 9.95 29.04
N GLU A 379 7.25 10.42 28.73
CA GLU A 379 8.02 11.31 29.57
C GLU A 379 8.06 12.76 29.05
N PHE A 380 7.19 13.10 28.10
CA PHE A 380 7.22 14.41 27.41
C PHE A 380 7.17 15.60 28.37
N TRP A 381 6.46 15.45 29.49
CA TRP A 381 6.24 16.48 30.52
C TRP A 381 7.53 16.92 31.24
N LYS A 382 8.59 16.11 31.17
CA LYS A 382 9.94 16.44 31.67
C LYS A 382 10.99 16.58 30.56
N ALA A 383 10.57 16.66 29.30
CA ALA A 383 11.47 16.90 28.19
C ALA A 383 12.21 18.26 28.35
N PRO A 384 13.38 18.44 27.71
CA PRO A 384 14.11 19.71 27.77
C PRO A 384 13.24 20.91 27.39
N GLY A 385 13.14 21.89 28.29
CA GLY A 385 12.32 23.09 28.10
C GLY A 385 10.88 22.99 28.62
N MET A 386 10.48 21.84 29.17
CA MET A 386 9.18 21.65 29.82
C MET A 386 9.29 21.83 31.34
N ASN A 387 8.24 22.36 31.97
CA ASN A 387 8.12 22.45 33.42
C ASN A 387 6.99 21.52 33.91
N PRO A 388 7.30 20.39 34.57
CA PRO A 388 6.28 19.45 35.05
C PRO A 388 5.18 20.07 35.91
N SER A 389 5.47 21.13 36.67
CA SER A 389 4.47 21.79 37.53
C SER A 389 3.45 22.63 36.77
N GLU A 390 3.65 22.84 35.47
CA GLU A 390 2.78 23.62 34.58
C GLU A 390 2.02 22.73 33.59
N ILE A 391 2.11 21.41 33.73
CA ILE A 391 1.54 20.43 32.80
C ILE A 391 0.55 19.56 33.57
N ASP A 392 -0.72 19.73 33.23
CA ASP A 392 -1.83 19.02 33.88
C ASP A 392 -2.21 17.71 33.17
N THR A 393 -1.52 17.32 32.09
CA THR A 393 -1.81 16.11 31.33
C THR A 393 -1.56 14.86 32.18
N GLU A 394 -2.60 14.07 32.42
CA GLU A 394 -2.46 12.75 33.04
C GLU A 394 -1.86 11.76 32.05
N VAL A 395 -0.74 11.12 32.41
CA VAL A 395 -0.09 10.13 31.55
C VAL A 395 -0.19 8.74 32.15
N LEU A 396 -0.77 7.80 31.39
CA LEU A 396 -0.85 6.39 31.73
C LEU A 396 0.09 5.59 30.84
N TYR A 397 1.09 4.94 31.42
CA TYR A 397 1.93 3.97 30.72
C TYR A 397 1.45 2.54 31.02
N LEU A 398 1.15 1.79 29.96
CA LEU A 398 0.70 0.41 30.02
C LEU A 398 1.77 -0.49 29.36
N PRO A 399 2.58 -1.21 30.16
CA PRO A 399 3.64 -2.06 29.61
C PRO A 399 3.05 -3.26 28.87
N THR A 400 3.40 -3.43 27.61
CA THR A 400 2.92 -4.55 26.79
C THR A 400 3.99 -5.52 26.32
N THR A 401 3.54 -6.66 25.78
CA THR A 401 4.44 -7.69 25.30
C THR A 401 5.30 -7.23 24.12
N HIS A 402 6.58 -7.57 24.18
CA HIS A 402 7.45 -7.48 23.02
C HIS A 402 7.08 -8.54 21.97
N TRP A 403 7.50 -8.36 20.72
CA TRP A 403 7.06 -9.24 19.63
C TRP A 403 7.44 -10.71 19.82
N ILE A 404 8.51 -11.03 20.55
CA ILE A 404 8.96 -12.40 20.83
C ILE A 404 8.15 -13.10 21.93
N GLU A 405 7.34 -12.36 22.69
CA GLU A 405 6.61 -12.84 23.88
C GLU A 405 5.17 -13.28 23.58
N ARG A 406 4.79 -13.24 22.30
CA ARG A 406 3.48 -13.64 21.79
C ARG A 406 3.64 -14.42 20.49
N ASP A 407 2.59 -15.08 20.04
CA ASP A 407 2.44 -15.64 18.69
C ASP A 407 1.88 -14.56 17.74
N GLY A 408 1.33 -14.95 16.59
CA GLY A 408 0.63 -14.06 15.65
C GLY A 408 1.33 -13.88 14.31
N SER A 409 0.74 -13.07 13.44
CA SER A 409 1.26 -12.79 12.10
C SER A 409 1.74 -11.36 11.91
N PHE A 410 2.66 -11.18 10.96
CA PHE A 410 3.01 -9.90 10.39
C PHE A 410 3.17 -10.04 8.87
N THR A 411 2.86 -8.96 8.15
CA THR A 411 2.91 -8.92 6.69
C THR A 411 4.10 -8.10 6.23
N ASN A 412 5.02 -8.75 5.52
CA ASN A 412 6.23 -8.10 5.02
C ASN A 412 5.97 -7.24 3.78
N SER A 413 7.01 -6.57 3.28
CA SER A 413 6.95 -5.69 2.10
C SER A 413 6.46 -6.36 0.81
N GLY A 414 6.65 -7.67 0.69
CA GLY A 414 6.19 -8.51 -0.42
C GLY A 414 4.79 -9.07 -0.25
N ARG A 415 4.02 -8.60 0.75
CA ARG A 415 2.66 -9.04 1.11
C ARG A 415 2.58 -10.40 1.78
N TRP A 416 3.71 -10.98 2.20
CA TRP A 416 3.71 -12.28 2.86
C TRP A 416 3.33 -12.10 4.33
N ALA A 417 2.11 -12.52 4.67
CA ALA A 417 1.63 -12.69 6.02
C ALA A 417 2.26 -13.96 6.61
N GLN A 418 3.14 -13.79 7.59
CA GLN A 418 3.96 -14.85 8.17
C GLN A 418 3.60 -15.05 9.63
N TRP A 419 3.27 -16.28 10.02
CA TRP A 419 3.01 -16.64 11.40
C TRP A 419 4.31 -16.88 12.17
N LYS A 420 4.36 -16.46 13.43
CA LYS A 420 5.40 -16.81 14.38
C LYS A 420 4.79 -17.38 15.66
N GLU A 421 5.58 -18.19 16.35
CA GLU A 421 5.24 -18.69 17.67
C GLU A 421 5.82 -17.80 18.77
N LYS A 422 5.23 -17.86 19.95
CA LYS A 422 5.79 -17.29 21.18
C LYS A 422 7.13 -17.96 21.49
N ALA A 423 8.16 -17.16 21.75
CA ALA A 423 9.51 -17.66 22.04
C ALA A 423 9.81 -17.71 23.54
N ILE A 424 9.36 -16.72 24.30
CA ILE A 424 9.56 -16.61 25.75
C ILE A 424 8.30 -16.08 26.44
N ASP A 425 8.18 -16.30 27.74
CA ASP A 425 7.14 -15.66 28.55
C ASP A 425 7.47 -14.18 28.78
N PRO A 426 6.45 -13.29 28.80
CA PRO A 426 6.67 -11.90 29.15
C PRO A 426 7.01 -11.74 30.64
N PRO A 427 7.64 -10.63 31.04
CA PRO A 427 7.89 -10.32 32.44
C PRO A 427 6.61 -10.29 33.30
N ASP A 428 6.74 -10.53 34.60
CA ASP A 428 5.62 -10.44 35.53
C ASP A 428 4.94 -9.06 35.46
N GLY A 429 3.60 -9.06 35.38
CA GLY A 429 2.80 -7.85 35.28
C GLY A 429 2.64 -7.27 33.86
N VAL A 430 3.43 -7.74 32.88
CA VAL A 430 3.26 -7.36 31.47
C VAL A 430 2.06 -8.10 30.86
N ARG A 431 1.34 -7.43 29.95
CA ARG A 431 0.15 -7.99 29.26
C ARG A 431 0.27 -7.80 27.75
N SER A 432 -0.41 -8.63 26.97
CA SER A 432 -0.40 -8.46 25.51
C SER A 432 -1.19 -7.21 25.10
N ASP A 433 -0.85 -6.61 23.96
CA ASP A 433 -1.69 -5.53 23.40
C ASP A 433 -3.14 -6.01 23.20
N THR A 434 -3.33 -7.29 22.83
CA THR A 434 -4.64 -7.91 22.70
C THR A 434 -5.41 -7.83 24.01
N TRP A 435 -4.80 -8.23 25.13
CA TRP A 435 -5.41 -8.12 26.46
C TRP A 435 -5.74 -6.67 26.82
N VAL A 436 -4.80 -5.74 26.60
CA VAL A 436 -4.99 -4.31 26.95
C VAL A 436 -6.16 -3.72 26.16
N LEU A 437 -6.22 -3.95 24.86
CA LEU A 437 -7.30 -3.45 24.01
C LEU A 437 -8.65 -4.12 24.31
N SER A 438 -8.64 -5.43 24.61
CA SER A 438 -9.84 -6.16 25.06
C SER A 438 -10.38 -5.61 26.38
N GLU A 439 -9.51 -5.37 27.37
CA GLU A 439 -9.92 -4.80 28.65
C GLU A 439 -10.43 -3.37 28.51
N LEU A 440 -9.78 -2.54 27.68
CA LEU A 440 -10.26 -1.20 27.38
C LEU A 440 -11.66 -1.24 26.78
N PHE A 441 -11.87 -2.07 25.74
CA PHE A 441 -13.17 -2.22 25.10
C PHE A 441 -14.25 -2.67 26.08
N TRP A 442 -14.01 -3.74 26.85
CA TRP A 442 -15.01 -4.28 27.76
C TRP A 442 -15.33 -3.35 28.92
N ARG A 443 -14.34 -2.66 29.50
CA ARG A 443 -14.60 -1.67 30.56
C ARG A 443 -15.47 -0.53 30.04
N VAL A 444 -15.19 -0.02 28.84
CA VAL A 444 -16.03 1.00 28.20
C VAL A 444 -17.44 0.44 27.95
N LYS A 445 -17.55 -0.75 27.36
CA LYS A 445 -18.84 -1.39 27.07
C LYS A 445 -19.69 -1.60 28.34
N GLU A 446 -19.08 -2.06 29.43
CA GLU A 446 -19.72 -2.29 30.72
C GLU A 446 -20.16 -0.97 31.37
N LEU A 447 -19.37 0.10 31.26
CA LEU A 447 -19.78 1.44 31.73
C LEU A 447 -21.02 1.92 30.97
N TYR A 448 -21.03 1.80 29.65
CA TYR A 448 -22.23 2.13 28.86
C TYR A 448 -23.44 1.25 29.21
N GLN A 449 -23.24 -0.04 29.54
CA GLN A 449 -24.34 -0.91 29.98
C GLN A 449 -24.92 -0.52 31.33
N GLN A 450 -24.09 -0.02 32.25
CA GLN A 450 -24.48 0.36 33.61
C GLN A 450 -25.10 1.75 33.64
N ASP A 451 -24.45 2.71 33.00
CA ASP A 451 -24.73 4.14 33.16
C ASP A 451 -25.44 4.75 31.94
N GLY A 452 -25.51 4.02 30.82
CA GLY A 452 -25.90 4.56 29.52
C GLY A 452 -24.84 5.53 28.98
N GLY A 453 -25.21 6.27 27.93
CA GLY A 453 -24.35 7.33 27.39
C GLY A 453 -24.81 7.82 26.02
N ALA A 454 -24.00 8.68 25.42
CA ALA A 454 -24.28 9.19 24.09
C ALA A 454 -24.02 8.10 23.04
N TYR A 455 -25.05 7.76 22.25
CA TYR A 455 -24.97 6.90 21.07
C TYR A 455 -24.16 5.62 21.31
N ASP A 456 -24.61 4.79 22.25
CA ASP A 456 -23.91 3.60 22.71
C ASP A 456 -24.15 2.35 21.85
N GLU A 457 -25.14 2.39 20.95
CA GLU A 457 -25.50 1.28 20.06
C GLU A 457 -24.29 0.65 19.30
N PRO A 458 -23.36 1.41 18.69
CA PRO A 458 -22.19 0.83 18.02
C PRO A 458 -21.30 0.02 18.95
N ILE A 459 -21.15 0.46 20.21
CA ILE A 459 -20.33 -0.19 21.23
C ILE A 459 -21.01 -1.48 21.70
N GLN A 460 -22.32 -1.42 21.93
CA GLN A 460 -23.11 -2.56 22.39
C GLN A 460 -23.25 -3.65 21.32
N ASN A 461 -23.36 -3.26 20.04
CA ASN A 461 -23.57 -4.18 18.93
C ASN A 461 -22.26 -4.72 18.30
N LEU A 462 -21.09 -4.20 18.67
CA LEU A 462 -19.82 -4.78 18.23
C LEU A 462 -19.69 -6.21 18.75
N THR A 463 -19.45 -7.14 17.82
CA THR A 463 -19.26 -8.57 18.07
C THR A 463 -17.89 -8.80 18.69
N TRP A 464 -17.86 -9.62 19.74
CA TRP A 464 -16.63 -9.95 20.47
C TRP A 464 -16.66 -11.43 20.92
N ASN A 465 -16.90 -12.32 19.95
CA ASN A 465 -17.20 -13.73 20.18
C ASN A 465 -15.93 -14.59 20.23
N TYR A 466 -15.12 -14.37 21.26
CA TYR A 466 -13.90 -15.14 21.52
C TYR A 466 -14.08 -16.03 22.73
N LEU A 467 -13.38 -17.16 22.76
CA LEU A 467 -13.47 -18.13 23.86
C LEU A 467 -13.16 -17.48 25.22
N ASN A 468 -12.13 -16.63 25.25
CA ASN A 468 -11.90 -15.68 26.33
C ASN A 468 -12.06 -14.25 25.79
N PRO A 469 -13.19 -13.58 26.05
CA PRO A 469 -13.44 -12.24 25.51
C PRO A 469 -12.49 -11.17 26.06
N ARG A 470 -11.86 -11.41 27.22
CA ARG A 470 -10.87 -10.49 27.81
C ARG A 470 -9.45 -10.71 27.29
N GLU A 471 -9.17 -11.86 26.68
CA GLU A 471 -7.88 -12.15 26.05
C GLU A 471 -8.04 -13.11 24.86
N PRO A 472 -8.53 -12.60 23.72
CA PRO A 472 -8.71 -13.38 22.50
C PRO A 472 -7.40 -14.03 22.03
N LEU A 473 -7.49 -15.26 21.53
CA LEU A 473 -6.34 -15.89 20.89
C LEU A 473 -6.11 -15.25 19.52
N LEU A 474 -4.84 -15.04 19.15
CA LEU A 474 -4.50 -14.48 17.83
C LEU A 474 -4.94 -15.41 16.68
N THR A 475 -5.09 -16.71 16.93
CA THR A 475 -5.65 -17.66 15.96
C THR A 475 -7.15 -17.48 15.73
N GLU A 476 -7.91 -17.05 16.75
CA GLU A 476 -9.33 -16.69 16.59
C GLU A 476 -9.45 -15.42 15.74
N LEU A 477 -8.66 -14.39 16.05
CA LEU A 477 -8.60 -13.15 15.26
C LEU A 477 -8.19 -13.41 13.80
N ALA A 478 -7.19 -14.25 13.57
CA ALA A 478 -6.74 -14.59 12.22
C ALA A 478 -7.84 -15.29 11.39
N LYS A 479 -8.68 -16.12 12.03
CA LYS A 479 -9.81 -16.78 11.38
C LYS A 479 -10.95 -15.82 11.09
N GLU A 480 -11.26 -14.90 12.01
CA GLU A 480 -12.26 -13.84 11.77
C GLU A 480 -11.83 -12.93 10.61
N ILE A 481 -10.56 -12.54 10.59
CA ILE A 481 -9.95 -11.78 9.49
C ILE A 481 -10.09 -12.55 8.16
N ASN A 482 -9.76 -13.84 8.14
CA ASN A 482 -9.94 -14.68 6.96
C ASN A 482 -11.39 -14.70 6.48
N GLY A 483 -12.30 -15.02 7.40
CA GLY A 483 -13.74 -15.05 7.16
C GLY A 483 -14.36 -16.44 7.13
N TYR A 484 -15.68 -16.44 7.27
CA TYR A 484 -16.53 -17.62 7.42
C TYR A 484 -17.75 -17.57 6.49
N ASP A 485 -18.17 -18.74 6.04
CA ASP A 485 -19.56 -18.98 5.63
C ASP A 485 -20.43 -19.03 6.90
N ARG A 486 -21.41 -18.14 7.01
CA ARG A 486 -22.19 -17.97 8.24
C ARG A 486 -23.29 -19.01 8.42
N GLN A 487 -23.66 -19.74 7.36
CA GLN A 487 -24.66 -20.79 7.44
C GLN A 487 -24.05 -22.09 7.95
N THR A 488 -22.86 -22.42 7.46
CA THR A 488 -22.17 -23.66 7.77
C THR A 488 -21.15 -23.52 8.90
N GLY A 489 -20.68 -22.30 9.18
CA GLY A 489 -19.60 -22.03 10.13
C GLY A 489 -18.21 -22.38 9.62
N GLN A 490 -18.07 -22.75 8.34
CA GLN A 490 -16.79 -23.13 7.73
C GLN A 490 -15.96 -21.91 7.34
N LEU A 491 -14.64 -22.03 7.44
CA LEU A 491 -13.69 -21.02 6.97
C LEU A 491 -13.71 -20.91 5.44
N LEU A 492 -13.69 -19.68 4.95
CA LEU A 492 -13.59 -19.40 3.52
C LEU A 492 -12.17 -19.67 3.01
N SER A 493 -12.07 -20.21 1.80
CA SER A 493 -10.78 -20.52 1.14
C SER A 493 -10.34 -19.44 0.14
N SER A 494 -11.25 -18.56 -0.28
CA SER A 494 -10.99 -17.48 -1.23
C SER A 494 -12.02 -16.37 -1.08
N PHE A 495 -11.60 -15.11 -1.27
CA PHE A 495 -12.50 -13.96 -1.31
C PHE A 495 -13.53 -14.02 -2.44
N GLY A 496 -13.33 -14.89 -3.45
CA GLY A 496 -14.33 -15.16 -4.47
C GLY A 496 -15.62 -15.80 -3.93
N GLN A 497 -15.60 -16.31 -2.69
CA GLN A 497 -16.77 -16.88 -2.01
C GLN A 497 -17.59 -15.85 -1.24
N LEU A 498 -17.09 -14.61 -1.07
CA LEU A 498 -17.80 -13.57 -0.32
C LEU A 498 -19.11 -13.16 -1.01
N GLN A 499 -20.12 -12.88 -0.22
CA GLN A 499 -21.48 -12.55 -0.64
C GLN A 499 -21.91 -11.19 -0.08
N ALA A 500 -22.86 -10.54 -0.76
CA ALA A 500 -23.37 -9.22 -0.40
C ALA A 500 -24.71 -9.28 0.35
N ASP A 501 -25.24 -10.47 0.63
CA ASP A 501 -26.53 -10.70 1.29
C ASP A 501 -26.41 -10.97 2.79
N GLY A 502 -25.18 -10.95 3.32
CA GLY A 502 -24.87 -11.26 4.72
C GLY A 502 -24.66 -12.75 5.01
N GLY A 503 -24.59 -13.61 3.99
CA GLY A 503 -24.27 -15.04 4.12
C GLY A 503 -22.81 -15.32 4.48
N THR A 504 -21.91 -14.36 4.29
CA THR A 504 -20.49 -14.46 4.65
C THR A 504 -20.05 -13.35 5.60
N SER A 505 -18.94 -13.59 6.30
CA SER A 505 -18.23 -12.58 7.10
C SER A 505 -16.74 -12.65 6.81
N SER A 506 -16.03 -11.51 6.88
CA SER A 506 -14.56 -11.45 6.80
C SER A 506 -14.08 -10.11 7.34
N GLY A 507 -13.19 -10.13 8.34
CA GLY A 507 -12.59 -8.92 8.89
C GLY A 507 -11.62 -8.21 7.93
N ASN A 508 -11.11 -8.91 6.92
CA ASN A 508 -10.37 -8.32 5.81
C ASN A 508 -10.39 -9.25 4.58
N TRP A 509 -11.12 -8.85 3.53
CA TRP A 509 -11.31 -9.68 2.33
C TRP A 509 -9.99 -10.05 1.63
N LEU A 510 -8.93 -9.23 1.74
CA LEU A 510 -7.63 -9.56 1.15
C LEU A 510 -7.00 -10.82 1.76
N TYR A 511 -7.33 -11.09 3.02
CA TYR A 511 -6.78 -12.18 3.81
C TYR A 511 -7.64 -13.45 3.71
N THR A 512 -8.79 -13.42 3.04
CA THR A 512 -9.55 -14.65 2.80
C THR A 512 -8.72 -15.65 1.98
N GLY A 513 -8.44 -16.80 2.58
CA GLY A 513 -7.47 -17.81 2.12
C GLY A 513 -6.23 -17.92 3.02
N SER A 514 -6.00 -17.01 3.97
CA SER A 514 -4.86 -17.06 4.90
C SER A 514 -5.03 -18.08 6.02
N TYR A 515 -6.27 -18.42 6.37
CA TYR A 515 -6.60 -19.45 7.35
C TYR A 515 -7.87 -20.19 6.90
N THR A 516 -7.72 -21.41 6.36
CA THR A 516 -8.84 -22.17 5.80
C THR A 516 -9.11 -23.42 6.62
N GLU A 517 -10.06 -24.27 6.20
CA GLU A 517 -10.26 -25.59 6.79
C GLU A 517 -9.01 -26.49 6.69
N ALA A 518 -8.10 -26.21 5.75
CA ALA A 518 -6.81 -26.90 5.66
C ALA A 518 -5.76 -26.37 6.66
N GLY A 519 -6.11 -25.35 7.46
CA GLY A 519 -5.28 -24.79 8.52
C GLY A 519 -4.75 -23.39 8.24
N ASN A 520 -3.76 -22.98 9.05
CA ASN A 520 -3.15 -21.66 8.97
C ASN A 520 -2.10 -21.60 7.83
N MET A 521 -2.47 -20.99 6.70
CA MET A 521 -1.60 -20.89 5.53
C MET A 521 -0.40 -19.97 5.77
N MET A 522 -0.52 -19.01 6.70
CA MET A 522 0.57 -18.10 7.10
C MET A 522 1.69 -18.83 7.85
N ALA A 523 1.41 -20.01 8.41
CA ALA A 523 2.37 -20.82 9.17
C ALA A 523 3.15 -21.83 8.32
N ARG A 524 2.85 -21.95 7.02
CA ARG A 524 3.56 -22.90 6.14
C ARG A 524 5.04 -22.55 6.01
N ARG A 525 5.90 -23.57 5.99
CA ARG A 525 7.37 -23.45 5.93
C ARG A 525 8.00 -24.23 4.78
N GLY A 526 7.22 -24.57 3.75
CA GLY A 526 7.71 -25.28 2.58
C GLY A 526 8.64 -24.39 1.75
N THR A 527 9.84 -24.88 1.45
CA THR A 527 10.87 -24.10 0.74
C THR A 527 10.97 -24.44 -0.74
N ALA A 528 10.11 -25.32 -1.25
CA ALA A 528 10.10 -25.68 -2.67
C ALA A 528 9.89 -24.43 -3.55
N ASP A 529 10.64 -24.34 -4.63
CA ASP A 529 10.52 -23.29 -5.65
C ASP A 529 10.64 -23.93 -7.04
N PRO A 530 9.57 -24.59 -7.52
CA PRO A 530 9.60 -25.26 -8.83
C PRO A 530 9.81 -24.28 -9.99
N THR A 531 9.58 -22.98 -9.77
CA THR A 531 9.81 -21.94 -10.78
C THR A 531 11.28 -21.54 -10.92
N GLY A 532 12.09 -21.72 -9.86
CA GLY A 532 13.44 -21.17 -9.77
C GLY A 532 13.52 -19.63 -9.64
N LEU A 533 12.39 -18.94 -9.67
CA LEU A 533 12.28 -17.48 -9.66
C LEU A 533 12.12 -16.90 -8.25
N GLY A 534 12.05 -17.74 -7.22
CA GLY A 534 11.98 -17.34 -5.82
C GLY A 534 10.56 -17.23 -5.26
N MET A 535 9.56 -17.85 -5.90
CA MET A 535 8.14 -17.66 -5.56
C MET A 535 7.73 -18.35 -4.26
N HIS A 536 8.28 -19.54 -3.98
CA HIS A 536 8.05 -20.31 -2.74
C HIS A 536 6.59 -20.36 -2.29
N HIS A 537 5.67 -20.86 -3.11
CA HIS A 537 4.23 -20.87 -2.81
C HIS A 537 3.83 -21.57 -1.51
N GLU A 538 4.67 -22.48 -1.01
CA GLU A 538 4.47 -23.18 0.27
C GLU A 538 5.13 -22.51 1.48
N TRP A 539 5.70 -21.31 1.32
CA TRP A 539 6.20 -20.50 2.42
C TRP A 539 5.21 -19.38 2.76
N ALA A 540 4.59 -19.48 3.94
CA ALA A 540 3.58 -18.54 4.42
C ALA A 540 2.41 -18.32 3.42
N PHE A 541 1.72 -17.18 3.51
CA PHE A 541 0.65 -16.79 2.60
C PHE A 541 0.87 -15.35 2.11
N SER A 542 0.72 -15.11 0.81
CA SER A 542 0.80 -13.77 0.22
C SER A 542 -0.56 -13.29 -0.25
N TRP A 543 -1.10 -12.20 0.30
CA TRP A 543 -2.35 -11.66 -0.28
C TRP A 543 -2.05 -10.91 -1.58
N PRO A 544 -2.96 -10.93 -2.58
CA PRO A 544 -4.20 -11.69 -2.61
C PRO A 544 -4.00 -13.13 -3.10
N ALA A 545 -4.72 -14.09 -2.49
CA ALA A 545 -4.82 -15.48 -2.93
C ALA A 545 -3.48 -16.19 -3.25
N ASN A 546 -2.44 -15.93 -2.47
CA ASN A 546 -1.08 -16.45 -2.62
C ASN A 546 -0.30 -15.99 -3.87
N ARG A 547 -0.76 -14.95 -4.57
CA ARG A 547 -0.08 -14.33 -5.72
C ARG A 547 1.20 -13.62 -5.28
N ARG A 548 2.35 -14.02 -5.81
CA ARG A 548 3.67 -13.53 -5.39
C ARG A 548 4.09 -12.30 -6.18
N VAL A 549 3.81 -12.26 -7.47
CA VAL A 549 4.02 -11.10 -8.35
C VAL A 549 2.66 -10.57 -8.80
N LEU A 550 2.33 -9.33 -8.41
CA LEU A 550 1.12 -8.64 -8.86
C LEU A 550 1.21 -8.34 -10.35
N TYR A 551 0.05 -8.32 -11.00
CA TYR A 551 -0.09 -7.99 -12.42
C TYR A 551 0.62 -8.98 -13.36
N ASN A 552 0.89 -10.20 -12.90
CA ASN A 552 1.68 -11.18 -13.65
C ASN A 552 1.07 -11.60 -14.99
N ARG A 553 -0.22 -11.31 -15.26
CA ARG A 553 -0.78 -11.41 -16.62
C ARG A 553 -0.01 -10.57 -17.64
N ALA A 554 0.54 -9.42 -17.23
CA ALA A 554 1.34 -8.56 -18.10
C ALA A 554 2.74 -9.14 -18.38
N SER A 555 3.13 -10.29 -17.80
CA SER A 555 4.39 -10.97 -18.12
C SER A 555 4.36 -11.75 -19.44
N ALA A 556 3.21 -11.79 -20.11
CA ALA A 556 2.98 -12.54 -21.33
C ALA A 556 2.15 -11.72 -22.33
N ASP A 557 2.27 -12.06 -23.61
CA ASP A 557 1.52 -11.44 -24.70
C ASP A 557 0.02 -11.81 -24.68
N ALA A 558 -0.72 -11.40 -25.72
CA ALA A 558 -2.15 -11.66 -25.84
C ALA A 558 -2.48 -13.17 -25.86
N GLU A 559 -1.63 -13.98 -26.48
CA GLU A 559 -1.75 -15.44 -26.58
C GLU A 559 -1.30 -16.18 -25.31
N GLY A 560 -0.74 -15.46 -24.33
CA GLY A 560 -0.26 -16.02 -23.08
C GLY A 560 1.15 -16.61 -23.17
N ARG A 561 1.92 -16.24 -24.20
CA ARG A 561 3.34 -16.57 -24.34
C ARG A 561 4.17 -15.57 -23.53
N PRO A 562 5.06 -16.02 -22.64
CA PRO A 562 5.92 -15.12 -21.87
C PRO A 562 6.78 -14.22 -22.78
N TRP A 563 6.95 -12.95 -22.42
CA TRP A 563 7.85 -12.03 -23.15
C TRP A 563 9.30 -12.53 -23.14
N ASP A 564 9.69 -13.15 -22.03
CA ASP A 564 10.97 -13.84 -21.85
C ASP A 564 10.70 -15.28 -21.40
N PRO A 565 10.86 -16.29 -22.28
CA PRO A 565 10.66 -17.69 -21.93
C PRO A 565 11.59 -18.21 -20.83
N THR A 566 12.75 -17.56 -20.61
CA THR A 566 13.70 -17.96 -19.55
C THR A 566 13.28 -17.43 -18.17
N ARG A 567 12.40 -16.42 -18.14
CA ARG A 567 11.83 -15.80 -16.92
C ARG A 567 10.31 -15.75 -17.00
N ALA A 568 9.71 -16.89 -17.31
CA ALA A 568 8.27 -17.03 -17.39
C ALA A 568 7.63 -16.89 -15.99
N GLY A 569 7.03 -15.73 -15.71
CA GLY A 569 6.25 -15.51 -14.48
C GLY A 569 5.00 -16.39 -14.46
N ILE A 570 4.18 -16.26 -15.51
CA ILE A 570 3.14 -17.22 -15.87
C ILE A 570 3.18 -17.53 -17.37
N ALA A 571 2.68 -18.70 -17.77
CA ALA A 571 2.53 -19.10 -19.17
C ALA A 571 1.21 -19.85 -19.40
N TRP A 572 0.57 -19.62 -20.55
CA TRP A 572 -0.63 -20.33 -20.96
C TRP A 572 -0.28 -21.63 -21.68
N THR A 573 -0.85 -22.75 -21.24
CA THR A 573 -0.60 -24.08 -21.83
C THR A 573 -1.57 -24.44 -22.97
N GLY A 574 -2.51 -23.55 -23.29
CA GLY A 574 -3.69 -23.87 -24.10
C GLY A 574 -4.91 -24.29 -23.27
N ARG A 575 -4.70 -24.62 -21.98
CA ARG A 575 -5.76 -25.07 -21.05
C ARG A 575 -5.74 -24.36 -19.71
N GLU A 576 -4.55 -24.06 -19.19
CA GLU A 576 -4.40 -23.45 -17.88
C GLU A 576 -3.14 -22.57 -17.82
N TRP A 577 -3.10 -21.67 -16.85
CA TRP A 577 -1.92 -20.88 -16.52
C TRP A 577 -1.01 -21.65 -15.56
N ILE A 578 0.27 -21.75 -15.89
CA ILE A 578 1.32 -22.35 -15.03
C ILE A 578 2.33 -21.28 -14.60
N GLY A 579 3.04 -21.50 -13.49
CA GLY A 579 4.03 -20.57 -12.94
C GLY A 579 3.62 -20.05 -11.56
N ASP A 580 3.64 -18.73 -11.36
CA ASP A 580 2.99 -18.09 -10.20
C ASP A 580 1.46 -18.26 -10.24
N VAL A 581 0.79 -18.00 -9.12
CA VAL A 581 -0.67 -17.92 -9.10
C VAL A 581 -1.10 -16.75 -10.01
N PRO A 582 -1.94 -16.96 -11.03
CA PRO A 582 -2.31 -15.89 -11.94
C PRO A 582 -3.06 -14.77 -11.22
N ASP A 583 -2.58 -13.55 -11.38
CA ASP A 583 -3.28 -12.31 -11.05
C ASP A 583 -4.28 -11.95 -12.16
N TYR A 584 -5.11 -12.94 -12.48
CA TYR A 584 -6.08 -12.94 -13.56
C TYR A 584 -7.20 -13.95 -13.24
N GLY A 585 -8.32 -13.89 -13.97
CA GLY A 585 -9.37 -14.90 -13.86
C GLY A 585 -8.84 -16.28 -14.26
N ARG A 586 -9.37 -17.34 -13.65
CA ARG A 586 -9.16 -18.71 -14.15
C ARG A 586 -9.92 -18.82 -15.47
N THR A 587 -9.21 -18.71 -16.59
CA THR A 587 -9.70 -19.18 -17.90
C THR A 587 -9.42 -20.66 -18.03
#